data_AF-A0A3R7EVM4-F1
#
_entry.id   AF-A0A3R7EVM4-F1
#
_cell.length_a   1.000
_cell.length_b   1.000
_cell.length_c   1.000
_cell.angle_alpha   90.00
_cell.angle_beta   90.00
_cell.angle_gamma   90.00
#
_symmetry.space_group_name_H-M   'P 1'
#
loop_
_entity.id
_entity.type
_entity.pdbx_description
1 polymer ?
#
loop_
_entity_poly.entity_id
_entity_poly.type
_entity_poly.pdbx_seq_one_letter_code
_entity_poly.pdbx_strand_id
1 'polypeptide(L)'
;MEDAPSGSSLPSEKPLARHVVHVERNMLSRLLYPNPVCLLSVADPSSNTRNVMTVTWLTPINNHKNCIAHILCRVHKVDVDDGHYIITGVQLAANADARYWNGKTFGSTSPLDPPYLTFLGSKVFGQVTVLDDDTA
;
A
#
# COMPACT_ATOMS: atom_id res chain seq x y z
N MET A 1 16.28 -43.37 31.30
CA MET A 1 15.84 -43.42 29.89
C MET A 1 14.49 -42.73 29.90
N GLU A 2 14.52 -41.40 29.85
CA GLU A 2 13.33 -40.56 29.95
C GLU A 2 13.00 -40.10 28.53
N ASP A 3 11.82 -40.50 28.06
CA ASP A 3 11.29 -40.13 26.75
C ASP A 3 10.89 -38.65 26.74
N ALA A 4 11.51 -37.88 25.84
CA ALA A 4 11.10 -36.52 25.52
C ALA A 4 9.81 -36.54 24.68
N PRO A 5 8.80 -35.70 24.95
CA PRO A 5 7.61 -35.65 24.12
C PRO A 5 7.93 -35.00 22.78
N SER A 6 7.55 -35.71 21.73
CA SER A 6 7.65 -35.35 20.33
C SER A 6 6.79 -34.14 19.96
N GLY A 7 7.40 -33.22 19.22
CA GLY A 7 6.77 -32.53 18.09
C GLY A 7 5.64 -31.53 18.39
N SER A 8 6.00 -30.28 18.64
CA SER A 8 5.16 -29.14 18.25
C SER A 8 5.59 -28.65 16.87
N SER A 9 5.12 -29.33 15.81
CA SER A 9 5.14 -28.74 14.47
C SER A 9 4.22 -27.52 14.50
N LEU A 10 4.81 -26.33 14.46
CA LEU A 10 4.08 -25.08 14.19
C LEU A 10 3.17 -25.33 12.98
N PRO A 11 1.87 -24.95 13.04
CA PRO A 11 1.01 -25.10 11.88
C PRO A 11 1.64 -24.33 10.72
N SER A 12 1.91 -25.04 9.62
CA SER A 12 2.29 -24.44 8.35
C SER A 12 1.19 -23.44 7.99
N GLU A 13 1.49 -22.15 8.10
CA GLU A 13 0.62 -21.08 7.62
C GLU A 13 0.38 -21.33 6.13
N LYS A 14 -0.79 -21.89 5.81
CA LYS A 14 -1.26 -21.91 4.44
C LYS A 14 -1.35 -20.44 4.01
N PRO A 15 -0.70 -20.03 2.90
CA PRO A 15 -0.81 -18.67 2.43
C PRO A 15 -2.29 -18.38 2.20
N LEU A 16 -2.87 -17.51 3.03
CA LEU A 16 -4.22 -17.01 2.79
C LEU A 16 -4.20 -16.42 1.39
N ALA A 17 -5.05 -16.95 0.51
CA ALA A 17 -5.19 -16.44 -0.84
C ALA A 17 -5.52 -14.95 -0.73
N ARG A 18 -4.54 -14.08 -1.03
CA ARG A 18 -4.72 -12.63 -0.94
C ARG A 18 -5.84 -12.23 -1.89
N HIS A 19 -6.99 -11.93 -1.32
CA HIS A 19 -8.16 -11.50 -2.05
C HIS A 19 -7.99 -10.02 -2.39
N VAL A 20 -8.02 -9.68 -3.68
CA VAL A 20 -7.83 -8.31 -4.17
C VAL A 20 -9.18 -7.75 -4.57
N VAL A 21 -9.50 -6.55 -4.09
CA VAL A 21 -10.75 -5.84 -4.41
C VAL A 21 -10.47 -4.70 -5.38
N HIS A 22 -11.30 -4.60 -6.42
CA HIS A 22 -11.30 -3.48 -7.34
C HIS A 22 -12.09 -2.31 -6.74
N VAL A 23 -11.50 -1.11 -6.73
CA VAL A 23 -12.13 0.09 -6.15
C VAL A 23 -13.00 0.79 -7.20
N GLU A 24 -14.20 1.21 -6.81
CA GLU A 24 -15.11 1.96 -7.68
C GLU A 24 -14.50 3.28 -8.17
N ARG A 25 -14.86 3.70 -9.39
CA ARG A 25 -14.26 4.86 -10.08
C ARG A 25 -14.38 6.18 -9.29
N ASN A 26 -15.47 6.40 -8.57
CA ASN A 26 -15.71 7.57 -7.73
C ASN A 26 -14.95 7.52 -6.39
N MET A 27 -14.33 6.39 -6.04
CA MET A 27 -13.66 6.16 -4.76
C MET A 27 -12.13 6.00 -4.88
N LEU A 28 -11.56 6.09 -6.08
CA LEU A 28 -10.14 5.83 -6.35
C LEU A 28 -9.19 6.68 -5.50
N SER A 29 -9.54 7.96 -5.26
CA SER A 29 -8.72 8.88 -4.45
C SER A 29 -8.64 8.48 -2.98
N ARG A 30 -9.55 7.63 -2.50
CA ARG A 30 -9.64 7.28 -1.08
C ARG A 30 -8.58 6.29 -0.62
N LEU A 31 -7.85 5.66 -1.55
CA LEU A 31 -6.63 4.93 -1.22
C LEU A 31 -5.48 5.83 -0.72
N LEU A 32 -5.62 7.14 -0.88
CA LEU A 32 -4.58 8.12 -0.58
C LEU A 32 -4.77 8.78 0.80
N TYR A 33 -5.83 8.41 1.51
CA TYR A 33 -6.13 8.91 2.85
C TYR A 33 -5.98 7.80 3.90
N PRO A 34 -5.36 8.09 5.07
CA PRO A 34 -4.46 9.21 5.33
C PRO A 34 -3.12 9.03 4.58
N ASN A 35 -2.44 10.13 4.27
CA ASN A 35 -1.27 10.23 3.36
C ASN A 35 -0.23 9.10 3.59
N PRO A 36 -0.28 7.99 2.84
CA PRO A 36 0.58 6.83 3.09
C PRO A 36 1.98 7.04 2.50
N VAL A 37 3.01 6.35 2.99
CA VAL A 37 4.40 6.48 2.49
C VAL A 37 4.64 5.74 1.18
N CYS A 38 5.24 6.40 0.20
CA CYS A 38 5.15 6.14 -1.24
C CYS A 38 6.34 5.64 -1.97
N LEU A 39 6.14 4.77 -2.97
CA LEU A 39 7.12 4.53 -4.02
C LEU A 39 6.54 4.92 -5.40
N LEU A 40 7.13 5.91 -6.06
CA LEU A 40 6.86 6.19 -7.47
C LEU A 40 7.74 5.27 -8.30
N SER A 41 7.12 4.33 -9.02
CA SER A 41 7.82 3.50 -10.01
C SER A 41 7.56 4.02 -11.41
N VAL A 42 8.62 4.08 -12.22
CA VAL A 42 8.56 4.42 -13.64
C VAL A 42 9.29 3.34 -14.43
N ALA A 43 8.77 3.04 -15.61
CA ALA A 43 9.40 2.14 -16.56
C ALA A 43 9.43 2.81 -17.92
N ASP A 44 10.60 2.87 -18.54
CA ASP A 44 10.77 3.31 -19.92
C ASP A 44 10.95 2.07 -20.81
N PRO A 45 9.95 1.71 -21.64
CA PRO A 45 10.04 0.55 -22.52
C PRO A 45 11.12 0.69 -23.60
N SER A 46 11.48 1.91 -23.97
CA SER A 46 12.42 2.17 -25.07
C SER A 46 13.88 1.92 -24.66
N SER A 47 14.23 2.30 -23.43
CA SER A 47 15.54 2.02 -22.83
C SER A 47 15.57 0.77 -21.96
N ASN A 48 14.42 0.11 -21.75
CA ASN A 48 14.22 -0.98 -20.80
C ASN A 48 14.70 -0.63 -19.37
N THR A 49 14.68 0.66 -19.00
CA THR A 49 15.08 1.12 -17.68
C THR A 49 13.88 1.19 -16.75
N ARG A 50 14.14 0.96 -15.46
CA ARG A 50 13.16 1.03 -14.38
C ARG A 50 13.75 1.86 -13.26
N ASN A 51 12.95 2.76 -12.69
CA ASN A 51 13.36 3.56 -11.54
C ASN A 51 12.27 3.54 -10.48
N VAL A 52 12.69 3.67 -9.22
CA VAL A 52 11.81 3.74 -8.05
C VAL A 52 12.33 4.84 -7.14
N MET A 53 11.45 5.75 -6.72
CA MET A 53 11.79 6.78 -5.72
C MET A 53 10.77 6.81 -4.60
N THR A 54 11.22 7.09 -3.38
CA THR A 54 10.31 7.33 -2.26
C THR A 54 9.66 8.70 -2.41
N VAL A 55 8.34 8.77 -2.37
CA VAL A 55 7.55 10.00 -2.31
C VAL A 55 6.77 9.96 -0.99
N THR A 56 6.45 11.09 -0.38
CA THR A 56 5.69 11.13 0.88
C THR A 56 4.24 11.57 0.67
N TRP A 57 3.89 12.00 -0.55
CA TRP A 57 2.54 12.26 -1.03
C TRP A 57 2.19 11.23 -2.15
N LEU A 58 1.40 10.17 -1.84
CA LEU A 58 0.83 9.02 -2.66
C LEU A 58 1.55 7.64 -2.89
N THR A 59 1.26 6.51 -2.19
CA THR A 59 1.99 5.18 -2.31
C THR A 59 1.35 4.07 -3.15
N PRO A 60 2.14 3.34 -3.98
CA PRO A 60 2.36 1.89 -3.76
C PRO A 60 3.62 1.22 -4.38
N ILE A 61 3.86 -0.06 -4.02
CA ILE A 61 5.18 -0.74 -3.95
C ILE A 61 5.62 -1.52 -5.22
N ASN A 62 4.74 -2.25 -5.94
CA ASN A 62 5.06 -2.99 -7.18
C ASN A 62 3.78 -3.54 -7.88
N ASN A 63 3.92 -4.09 -9.10
CA ASN A 63 2.87 -4.83 -9.84
C ASN A 63 2.77 -6.32 -9.47
N HIS A 64 3.54 -6.80 -8.49
CA HIS A 64 3.49 -8.20 -8.04
C HIS A 64 2.54 -8.31 -6.84
N LYS A 65 1.94 -9.49 -6.65
CA LYS A 65 0.84 -9.76 -5.69
C LYS A 65 1.18 -9.55 -4.19
N ASN A 66 2.28 -8.87 -3.87
CA ASN A 66 2.81 -8.71 -2.52
C ASN A 66 2.59 -7.31 -1.90
N CYS A 67 1.87 -6.38 -2.55
CA CYS A 67 1.48 -5.10 -1.95
C CYS A 67 0.04 -5.11 -1.38
N ILE A 68 -0.24 -4.26 -0.38
CA ILE A 68 -1.56 -4.13 0.25
C ILE A 68 -2.50 -3.17 -0.48
N ALA A 69 -1.98 -2.32 -1.37
CA ALA A 69 -2.76 -1.50 -2.30
C ALA A 69 -1.88 -1.00 -3.46
N HIS A 70 -2.49 -0.68 -4.61
CA HIS A 70 -1.85 0.08 -5.69
C HIS A 70 -2.82 0.89 -6.55
N ILE A 71 -2.32 1.98 -7.15
CA ILE A 71 -3.03 2.84 -8.11
C ILE A 71 -2.23 2.88 -9.41
N LEU A 72 -2.91 2.62 -10.52
CA LEU A 72 -2.36 2.81 -11.86
C LEU A 72 -2.71 4.21 -12.35
N CYS A 73 -1.69 5.00 -12.69
CA CYS A 73 -1.86 6.34 -13.23
C CYS A 73 -1.26 6.44 -14.65
N ARG A 74 -1.89 7.26 -15.50
CA ARG A 74 -1.28 7.75 -16.74
C ARG A 74 -0.87 9.20 -16.56
N VAL A 75 0.34 9.56 -16.95
CA VAL A 75 0.76 10.97 -16.98
C VAL A 75 -0.16 11.74 -17.95
N HIS A 76 -0.73 12.83 -17.46
CA HIS A 76 -1.58 13.73 -18.23
C HIS A 76 -0.87 15.04 -18.54
N LYS A 77 -0.14 15.59 -17.57
CA LYS A 77 0.60 16.84 -17.72
C LYS A 77 1.90 16.78 -16.93
N VAL A 78 2.94 17.41 -17.45
CA VAL A 78 4.21 17.64 -16.75
C VAL A 78 4.48 19.14 -16.81
N ASP A 79 4.62 19.75 -15.63
CA ASP A 79 5.05 21.14 -15.46
C ASP A 79 6.39 21.19 -14.72
N VAL A 80 7.05 22.34 -14.73
CA VAL A 80 8.29 22.60 -13.98
C VAL A 80 8.07 23.86 -13.14
N ASP A 81 8.36 23.75 -11.83
CA ASP A 81 8.28 24.84 -10.87
C ASP A 81 9.49 24.78 -9.94
N ASP A 82 10.27 25.86 -9.85
CA ASP A 82 11.54 25.94 -9.09
C ASP A 82 12.48 24.73 -9.27
N GLY A 83 12.57 24.21 -10.50
CA GLY A 83 13.43 23.06 -10.82
C GLY A 83 12.86 21.69 -10.41
N HIS A 84 11.63 21.66 -9.88
CA HIS A 84 10.89 20.44 -9.59
C HIS A 84 9.86 20.14 -10.67
N TYR A 85 9.72 18.86 -11.03
CA TYR A 85 8.65 18.41 -11.91
C TYR A 85 7.34 18.24 -11.15
N ILE A 86 6.29 18.90 -11.63
CA ILE A 86 4.91 18.68 -11.18
C ILE A 86 4.24 17.77 -12.21
N ILE A 87 4.02 16.51 -11.83
CA ILE A 87 3.39 15.51 -12.70
C ILE A 87 1.92 15.37 -12.32
N THR A 88 1.03 15.79 -13.22
CA THR A 88 -0.40 15.52 -13.09
C THR A 88 -0.71 14.18 -13.75
N GLY A 89 -1.20 13.22 -12.97
CA GLY A 89 -1.62 11.91 -13.45
C GLY A 89 -3.14 11.73 -13.44
N VAL A 90 -3.67 10.98 -14.40
CA VAL A 90 -5.05 10.48 -14.39
C VAL A 90 -5.05 9.06 -13.83
N GLN A 91 -5.83 8.83 -12.78
CA GLN A 91 -6.04 7.51 -12.18
C GLN A 91 -6.85 6.64 -13.14
N LEU A 92 -6.28 5.51 -13.55
CA LEU A 92 -6.91 4.55 -14.46
C LEU A 92 -7.58 3.40 -13.71
N ALA A 93 -6.94 2.94 -12.64
CA ALA A 93 -7.40 1.84 -11.81
C ALA A 93 -6.80 1.93 -10.42
N ALA A 94 -7.48 1.32 -9.45
CA ALA A 94 -7.00 1.16 -8.09
C ALA A 94 -7.41 -0.21 -7.55
N ASN A 95 -6.52 -0.85 -6.80
CA ASN A 95 -6.73 -2.16 -6.20
C ASN A 95 -6.17 -2.17 -4.77
N ALA A 96 -6.84 -2.88 -3.87
CA ALA A 96 -6.38 -3.09 -2.50
C ALA A 96 -6.53 -4.55 -2.09
N ASP A 97 -5.68 -4.99 -1.15
CA ASP A 97 -5.91 -6.20 -0.38
C ASP A 97 -7.22 -6.01 0.39
N ALA A 98 -8.12 -6.99 0.31
CA ALA A 98 -9.46 -6.92 0.89
C ALA A 98 -9.44 -6.59 2.39
N ARG A 99 -8.37 -7.00 3.08
CA ARG A 99 -8.18 -6.72 4.51
C ARG A 99 -7.98 -5.24 4.83
N TYR A 100 -7.61 -4.43 3.84
CA TYR A 100 -7.31 -3.00 3.99
C TYR A 100 -8.32 -2.09 3.27
N TRP A 101 -9.48 -2.62 2.87
CA TRP A 101 -10.53 -1.85 2.23
C TRP A 101 -11.87 -2.08 2.92
N ASN A 102 -12.30 -1.11 3.74
CA ASN A 102 -13.56 -1.17 4.48
C ASN A 102 -14.80 -0.76 3.65
N GLY A 103 -14.66 -0.62 2.32
CA GLY A 103 -15.71 -0.12 1.42
C GLY A 103 -15.82 1.40 1.34
N LYS A 104 -15.13 2.15 2.22
CA LYS A 104 -15.17 3.62 2.26
C LYS A 104 -13.81 4.27 2.25
N THR A 105 -12.80 3.71 2.90
CA THR A 105 -11.45 4.26 3.03
C THR A 105 -10.43 3.13 3.02
N PHE A 106 -9.20 3.46 2.64
CA PHE A 106 -8.08 2.55 2.87
C PHE A 106 -7.73 2.54 4.36
N GLY A 107 -7.69 1.35 4.92
CA GLY A 107 -7.48 1.15 6.34
C GLY A 107 -7.69 -0.32 6.65
N SER A 108 -6.89 -0.84 7.58
CA SER A 108 -7.08 -2.19 8.06
C SER A 108 -8.51 -2.41 8.56
N THR A 109 -9.04 -3.60 8.33
CA THR A 109 -10.35 -4.05 8.84
C THR A 109 -10.22 -4.89 10.12
N SER A 110 -8.99 -5.13 10.59
CA SER A 110 -8.69 -5.92 11.78
C SER A 110 -7.47 -5.40 12.54
N PRO A 111 -7.47 -5.41 13.89
CA PRO A 111 -6.28 -5.08 14.68
C PRO A 111 -5.14 -6.10 14.51
N LEU A 112 -5.43 -7.30 13.97
CA LEU A 112 -4.45 -8.35 13.71
C LEU A 112 -3.65 -8.14 12.43
N ASP A 113 -4.13 -7.29 11.53
CA ASP A 113 -3.44 -7.01 10.28
C ASP A 113 -2.25 -6.06 10.52
N PRO A 114 -1.10 -6.32 9.87
CA PRO A 114 0.07 -5.45 9.99
C PRO A 114 -0.25 -3.98 9.70
N PRO A 115 0.20 -3.03 10.53
CA PRO A 115 -0.08 -1.63 10.29
C PRO A 115 0.71 -1.12 9.07
N TYR A 116 0.17 -0.10 8.40
CA TYR A 116 0.87 0.57 7.30
C TYR A 116 1.44 1.91 7.76
N LEU A 117 2.49 2.36 7.07
CA LEU A 117 3.21 3.57 7.45
C LEU A 117 2.53 4.84 6.95
N THR A 118 2.55 5.86 7.79
CA THR A 118 2.25 7.26 7.46
C THR A 118 3.48 8.13 7.71
N PHE A 119 3.66 9.18 6.92
CA PHE A 119 4.79 10.11 7.10
C PHE A 119 4.40 11.27 8.01
N LEU A 120 5.19 11.52 9.05
CA LEU A 120 4.95 12.59 10.03
C LEU A 120 5.85 13.81 9.81
N GLY A 121 6.73 13.81 8.80
CA GLY A 121 7.71 14.87 8.57
C GLY A 121 9.10 14.54 9.11
N SER A 122 10.15 15.25 8.67
CA SER A 122 11.50 15.20 9.26
C SER A 122 12.10 13.79 9.45
N LYS A 123 11.85 12.87 8.50
CA LYS A 123 12.25 11.45 8.56
C LYS A 123 11.57 10.64 9.66
N VAL A 124 10.46 11.14 10.19
CA VAL A 124 9.63 10.49 11.19
C VAL A 124 8.45 9.82 10.50
N PHE A 125 8.15 8.60 10.94
CA PHE A 125 7.05 7.79 10.42
C PHE A 125 6.16 7.35 11.58
N GLY A 126 4.86 7.31 11.32
CA GLY A 126 3.86 6.71 12.18
C GLY A 126 3.35 5.42 11.57
N GLN A 127 2.65 4.63 12.37
CA GLN A 127 1.94 3.45 11.91
C GLN A 127 0.44 3.68 12.09
N VAL A 128 -0.37 3.29 11.10
CA VAL A 128 -1.82 3.38 11.18
C VAL A 128 -2.38 2.04 11.64
N THR A 129 -3.08 2.06 12.77
CA THR A 129 -3.76 0.91 13.37
C THR A 129 -5.26 1.17 13.43
N VAL A 130 -6.05 0.09 13.47
CA VAL A 130 -7.47 0.18 13.83
C VAL A 130 -7.57 0.40 15.35
N LEU A 131 -8.54 1.18 15.80
CA LEU A 131 -8.86 1.27 17.23
C LEU A 131 -9.66 0.02 17.62
N ASP A 132 -9.27 -0.63 18.72
CA ASP A 132 -10.13 -1.62 19.35
C ASP A 132 -11.24 -0.88 20.10
N ASP A 133 -12.49 -1.34 19.99
CA ASP A 133 -13.64 -0.72 20.65
C ASP A 133 -13.47 -0.63 22.19
N ASP A 134 -12.57 -1.41 22.78
CA ASP A 134 -12.21 -1.38 24.21
C ASP A 134 -11.17 -0.29 24.59
N THR A 135 -10.64 0.45 23.61
CA THR A 135 -9.58 1.47 23.79
C THR A 135 -9.99 2.88 23.37
N ALA A 136 -11.26 3.10 23.01
CA ALA A 136 -11.82 4.38 22.57
C ALA A 136 -12.56 5.14 23.69
#